data_AF-A0A4Q3CBR8-F1
#
_entry.id   AF-A0A4Q3CBR8-F1
#
_cell.length_a   1.000
_cell.length_b   1.000
_cell.length_c   1.000
_cell.angle_alpha   90.00
_cell.angle_beta   90.00
_cell.angle_gamma   90.00
#
_symmetry.space_group_name_H-M   'P 1'
#
loop_
_entity.id
_entity.type
_entity.pdbx_description
1 polymer ?
#
loop_
_entity_poly.entity_id
_entity_poly.type
_entity_poly.pdbx_seq_one_letter_code
_entity_poly.pdbx_strand_id
1 'polypeptide(L)' 'MAKVTFLGLGAMGAPIARHLAAAGHDVTVYNRTRAKADAWVEQHGGRAAAGV' A
#
# COMPACT_ATOMS: atom_id res chain seq x y z
N MET A 1 0.42 13.81 -9.67
CA MET A 1 0.17 13.09 -8.40
C MET A 1 -1.28 12.65 -8.37
N ALA A 2 -1.54 11.34 -8.26
CA ALA A 2 -2.90 10.78 -8.20
C ALA A 2 -3.12 10.07 -6.86
N LYS A 3 -4.37 10.01 -6.38
CA LYS A 3 -4.74 9.26 -5.18
C LYS A 3 -5.10 7.83 -5.59
N VAL A 4 -4.40 6.85 -5.02
CA VAL A 4 -4.58 5.43 -5.36
C VAL A 4 -4.82 4.62 -4.10
N THR A 5 -5.89 3.84 -4.11
CA THR A 5 -6.12 2.81 -3.09
C THR A 5 -5.81 1.44 -3.68
N PHE A 6 -4.83 0.75 -3.11
CA PHE A 6 -4.41 -0.56 -3.58
C PHE A 6 -4.92 -1.66 -2.63
N LEU A 7 -5.76 -2.55 -3.14
CA LEU A 7 -6.38 -3.64 -2.38
C LEU A 7 -5.61 -4.95 -2.59
N GLY A 8 -4.92 -5.40 -1.54
CA GLY A 8 -4.19 -6.66 -1.52
C GLY A 8 -2.69 -6.48 -1.69
N LEU A 9 -1.92 -7.04 -0.75
CA LEU A 9 -0.46 -6.97 -0.72
C LEU A 9 0.15 -8.37 -0.80
N GLY A 10 -0.25 -9.11 -1.85
CA GLY A 10 0.35 -10.39 -2.21
C GLY A 10 1.66 -10.24 -2.97
N ALA A 11 2.19 -11.36 -3.50
CA ALA A 11 3.48 -11.40 -4.20
C ALA A 11 3.59 -10.40 -5.37
N MET A 12 2.51 -10.21 -6.14
CA MET A 12 2.46 -9.18 -7.18
C MET A 12 2.00 -7.81 -6.67
N GLY A 13 1.06 -7.76 -5.72
CA GLY A 13 0.44 -6.50 -5.31
C GLY A 13 1.40 -5.56 -4.59
N ALA A 14 2.21 -6.10 -3.68
CA ALA A 14 3.18 -5.30 -2.91
C ALA A 14 4.21 -4.55 -3.78
N PRO A 15 4.89 -5.15 -4.78
CA PRO A 15 5.81 -4.42 -5.64
C PRO A 15 5.11 -3.40 -6.57
N ILE A 16 3.87 -3.66 -7.00
CA ILE A 16 3.10 -2.69 -7.80
C ILE A 16 2.77 -1.45 -6.96
N ALA A 17 2.22 -1.64 -5.76
CA ALA A 17 1.95 -0.54 -4.83
C ALA A 17 3.22 0.27 -4.56
N ARG A 18 4.38 -0.39 -4.43
CA ARG A 18 5.67 0.26 -4.20
C ARG A 18 6.04 1.17 -5.37
N HIS A 19 5.92 0.68 -6.61
CA HIS A 19 6.23 1.49 -7.78
C HIS A 19 5.32 2.72 -7.87
N LEU A 20 4.04 2.59 -7.52
CA LEU A 20 3.11 3.72 -7.50
C LEU A 20 3.52 4.76 -6.44
N ALA A 21 3.91 4.32 -5.24
CA ALA A 21 4.42 5.22 -4.20
C ALA A 21 5.72 5.90 -4.61
N ALA A 22 6.68 5.13 -5.15
CA ALA A 22 7.97 5.65 -5.63
C ALA A 22 7.83 6.63 -6.80
N ALA A 23 6.78 6.49 -7.63
CA ALA A 23 6.44 7.43 -8.69
C ALA A 23 5.76 8.71 -8.18
N GLY A 24 5.57 8.88 -6.87
CA GLY A 24 5.00 10.08 -6.26
C GLY A 24 3.46 10.13 -6.25
N HIS A 25 2.78 8.99 -6.34
CA HIS A 25 1.34 8.92 -6.10
C HIS A 25 1.02 8.90 -4.60
N ASP A 26 -0.13 9.43 -4.20
CA ASP A 26 -0.65 9.31 -2.83
C ASP A 26 -1.29 7.92 -2.68
N VAL A 27 -0.51 6.96 -2.20
CA VAL A 27 -0.90 5.56 -2.10
C VAL A 27 -1.45 5.25 -0.71
N THR A 28 -2.67 4.72 -0.68
CA THR A 28 -3.27 4.06 0.48
C THR A 28 -3.36 2.56 0.20
N VAL A 29 -2.88 1.72 1.11
CA VAL A 29 -2.93 0.26 0.96
C VAL A 29 -3.93 -0.37 1.92
N TYR A 30 -4.56 -1.45 1.49
CA TYR A 30 -5.37 -2.31 2.34
C TYR A 30 -4.97 -3.76 2.10
N ASN A 31 -4.93 -4.55 3.17
CA ASN A 31 -4.80 -5.99 3.07
C ASN A 31 -5.57 -6.65 4.21
N ARG A 32 -6.21 -7.80 3.93
CA ARG A 32 -6.99 -8.55 4.93
C ARG A 32 -6.21 -8.82 6.22
N THR A 33 -4.94 -9.17 6.09
CA THR A 33 -4.02 -9.23 7.24
C THR A 33 -3.41 -7.86 7.45
N ARG A 34 -3.86 -7.15 8.49
CA ARG A 34 -3.46 -5.76 8.77
C ARG A 34 -1.95 -5.57 8.91
N ALA A 35 -1.27 -6.48 9.60
CA ALA A 35 0.18 -6.45 9.76
C ALA A 35 0.96 -6.37 8.43
N LYS A 36 0.41 -6.91 7.33
CA LYS A 36 1.05 -6.78 6.00
C LYS A 36 0.93 -5.37 5.43
N ALA A 37 -0.17 -4.67 5.69
CA ALA A 37 -0.35 -3.28 5.27
C ALA A 37 0.55 -2.35 6.09
N ASP A 38 0.62 -2.55 7.40
CA ASP A 38 1.47 -1.74 8.27
C ASP A 38 2.95 -1.93 7.94
N ALA A 39 3.42 -3.17 7.79
CA ALA A 39 4.80 -3.46 7.39
C ALA A 39 5.15 -2.88 6.00
N TRP A 40 4.19 -2.87 5.08
CA TRP A 40 4.40 -2.27 3.77
C TRP A 40 4.55 -0.74 3.86
N VAL A 41 3.73 -0.07 4.68
CA VAL A 41 3.80 1.38 4.91
C VAL A 41 5.09 1.77 5.61
N GLU A 42 5.55 0.99 6.59
CA GLU A 42 6.83 1.19 7.27
C GLU A 42 8.00 1.18 6.29
N GLN A 43 7.96 0.29 5.29
CA GLN A 43 9.03 0.13 4.29
C GLN A 43 9.00 1.16 3.16
N HIS A 44 7.82 1.62 2.74
CA HIS A 44 7.67 2.38 1.49
C HIS A 44 7.02 3.76 1.66
N GLY A 45 6.55 4.09 2.86
CA GLY A 45 5.72 5.27 3.11
C GLY A 45 4.29 5.11 2.60
N GLY A 46 3.47 6.15 2.78
CA GLY A 46 2.05 6.14 2.42
C GLY A 46 1.13 5.90 3.62
N ARG A 47 -0.07 5.37 3.38
CA ARG A 47 -1.08 5.14 4.43
C ARG A 47 -1.64 3.73 4.37
N ALA A 48 -1.94 3.15 5.53
CA ALA A 48 -2.75 1.94 5.62
C ALA A 48 -4.20 2.34 5.87
N ALA A 49 -5.14 1.80 5.08
CA ALA A 49 -6.56 1.94 5.36
C ALA A 49 -6.91 1.26 6.68
N ALA A 50 -7.83 1.86 7.45
CA ALA A 50 -8.43 1.19 8.59
C ALA A 50 -9.15 -0.09 8.09
N GLY A 51 -8.88 -1.22 8.75
CA GLY A 51 -9.66 -2.43 8.53
C GLY A 51 -11.04 -2.31 9.17
N VAL A 52 -11.96 -3.17 8.73
CA VAL A 52 -13.09 -3.57 9.57
C VAL A 52 -12.63 -4.42 10.74
#